data_AF-M0KSC7-F1
#
_entry.id   AF-M0KSC7-F1
#
_cell.length_a   1.000
_cell.length_b   1.000
_cell.length_c   1.000
_cell.angle_alpha   90.00
_cell.angle_beta   90.00
_cell.angle_gamma   90.00
#
_symmetry.space_group_name_H-M   'P 1'
#
loop_
_entity.id
_entity.type
_entity.pdbx_description
1 polymer ?
#
loop_
_entity_poly.entity_id
_entity_poly.type
_entity_poly.pdbx_seq_one_letter_code
_entity_poly.pdbx_strand_id
1 'polypeptide(L)'
;MFDDVDGPEQKTLLRLLIIVGIGLPILIEVVTFGSMMGHHLTGDTGGEAVPETPTAEPAGAGVGDPILESANVSARIDAASVVTADEGWRFTLTVNVTNTGSDPAAVRLDSVTTRSGETIAESASTGQLPVNQTDDVTKSWLLPPGERPDTVSVTVLVYPDGGSVQSTQYTVALGDIPVSNR
;
A
#
# COMPACT_ATOMS: atom_id res chain seq x y z
N MET A 1 27.03 -46.14 -13.52
CA MET A 1 27.91 -45.61 -12.47
C MET A 1 27.25 -44.33 -12.02
N PHE A 2 26.39 -44.43 -11.01
CA PHE A 2 25.73 -43.27 -10.41
C PHE A 2 26.59 -42.92 -9.20
N ASP A 3 27.26 -41.77 -9.26
CA ASP A 3 27.95 -41.22 -8.09
C ASP A 3 26.91 -40.95 -7.02
N ASP A 4 27.06 -41.62 -5.88
CA ASP A 4 26.38 -41.32 -4.64
C ASP A 4 26.87 -39.93 -4.21
N VAL A 5 26.12 -38.89 -4.58
CA VAL A 5 26.34 -37.54 -4.04
C VAL A 5 25.86 -37.56 -2.60
N ASP A 6 26.78 -37.87 -1.69
CA ASP A 6 26.59 -37.72 -0.25
C ASP A 6 26.12 -36.29 0.05
N GLY A 7 24.82 -36.14 0.29
CA GLY A 7 24.23 -34.89 0.71
C GLY A 7 24.78 -34.45 2.07
N PRO A 8 24.78 -33.14 2.38
CA PRO A 8 25.25 -32.67 3.68
C PRO A 8 24.49 -33.38 4.81
N GLU A 9 25.19 -33.85 5.84
CA GLU A 9 24.57 -34.45 7.01
C GLU A 9 23.40 -33.58 7.52
N GLN A 10 22.26 -34.16 7.88
CA GLN A 10 21.02 -33.43 8.20
C GLN A 10 21.22 -32.30 9.22
N LYS A 11 22.17 -32.47 10.15
CA LYS A 11 22.55 -31.44 11.14
C LYS A 11 23.27 -30.24 10.51
N THR A 12 24.13 -30.47 9.53
CA THR A 12 24.82 -29.42 8.77
C THR A 12 23.86 -28.68 7.87
N LEU A 13 22.94 -29.40 7.23
CA LEU A 13 21.91 -28.84 6.36
C LEU A 13 20.93 -27.96 7.15
N LEU A 14 20.47 -28.44 8.32
CA LEU A 14 19.62 -27.66 9.24
C LEU A 14 20.34 -26.41 9.77
N ARG A 15 21.62 -26.53 10.15
CA ARG A 15 22.41 -25.39 10.64
C ARG A 15 22.60 -24.33 9.55
N LEU A 16 22.85 -24.75 8.31
CA LEU A 16 22.98 -23.84 7.17
C LEU A 16 21.63 -23.14 6.87
N LEU A 17 20.52 -23.88 6.95
CA LEU A 17 19.18 -23.33 6.73
C LEU A 17 18.77 -22.33 7.81
N ILE A 18 19.16 -22.56 9.07
CA ILE A 18 18.96 -21.60 10.18
C ILE A 18 19.80 -20.34 9.97
N ILE A 19 21.08 -20.47 9.58
CA ILE A 19 21.96 -19.32 9.33
C ILE A 19 21.43 -18.49 8.17
N VAL A 20 20.95 -19.11 7.10
CA VAL A 20 20.38 -18.38 5.96
C VAL A 20 19.03 -17.77 6.34
N GLY A 21 18.16 -18.53 7.01
CA GLY A 21 16.82 -18.08 7.38
C GLY A 21 16.79 -16.92 8.38
N ILE A 22 17.75 -16.86 9.31
CA ILE A 22 17.85 -15.77 10.30
C ILE A 22 18.85 -14.70 9.85
N GLY A 23 19.97 -15.10 9.26
CA GLY A 23 21.03 -14.19 8.85
C GLY A 23 20.64 -13.31 7.67
N LEU A 24 19.88 -13.83 6.70
CA LEU A 24 19.48 -13.05 5.53
C LEU A 24 18.54 -11.88 5.89
N PRO A 25 17.49 -12.05 6.72
CA PRO A 25 16.70 -10.91 7.21
C PRO A 25 17.52 -9.86 7.96
N ILE A 26 18.40 -10.29 8.88
CA ILE A 26 19.24 -9.36 9.66
C ILE A 26 20.17 -8.56 8.75
N LEU A 27 20.74 -9.17 7.72
CA LEU A 27 21.61 -8.46 6.77
C LEU A 27 20.84 -7.41 5.95
N ILE A 28 19.61 -7.73 5.52
CA ILE A 28 18.74 -6.77 4.82
C ILE A 28 18.38 -5.61 5.76
N GLU A 29 18.08 -5.89 7.03
CA GLU A 29 17.79 -4.86 8.03
C GLU A 29 18.98 -3.96 8.33
N VAL A 30 20.22 -4.49 8.42
CA VAL A 30 21.42 -3.66 8.66
C VAL A 30 21.69 -2.72 7.48
N VAL A 31 21.50 -3.17 6.23
CA VAL A 31 21.65 -2.29 5.06
C VAL A 31 20.57 -1.21 5.05
N THR A 32 19.34 -1.58 5.37
CA THR A 32 18.19 -0.66 5.36
C THR A 32 18.27 0.37 6.49
N PHE A 33 18.59 -0.06 7.72
CA PHE A 33 18.78 0.80 8.88
C PHE A 33 20.06 1.64 8.79
N GLY A 34 21.16 1.04 8.30
CA GLY A 34 22.42 1.74 8.07
C GLY A 34 22.32 2.82 6.99
N SER A 35 21.49 2.61 5.96
CA SER A 35 21.20 3.61 4.93
C SER A 35 20.49 4.85 5.49
N MET A 36 19.71 4.71 6.58
CA MET A 36 19.09 5.86 7.26
C MET A 36 20.09 6.56 8.17
N MET A 37 20.95 5.82 8.88
CA MET A 37 21.97 6.38 9.77
C MET A 37 23.09 7.14 9.02
N GLY A 38 23.46 6.69 7.81
CA GLY A 38 24.52 7.28 7.00
C GLY A 38 24.21 8.70 6.47
N HIS A 39 22.93 9.08 6.41
CA HIS A 39 22.52 10.41 5.96
C HIS A 39 22.66 11.50 7.03
N HIS A 40 22.96 11.14 8.29
CA HIS A 40 23.03 12.07 9.42
C HIS A 40 24.44 12.31 9.97
N LEU A 41 25.48 11.64 9.46
CA LEU A 41 26.82 11.68 10.07
C LEU A 41 27.94 12.22 9.16
N THR A 42 27.61 12.74 7.98
CA THR A 42 28.59 13.42 7.10
C THR A 42 28.22 14.89 6.93
N GLY A 43 28.57 15.72 7.91
CA GLY A 43 28.38 17.17 7.86
C GLY A 43 29.00 17.85 9.08
N ASP A 44 30.04 18.63 8.84
CA ASP A 44 31.02 19.18 9.77
C ASP A 44 30.50 20.33 10.67
N THR A 45 31.17 20.45 11.82
CA THR A 45 31.17 21.46 12.90
C THR A 45 30.25 22.69 12.89
N GLY A 46 29.49 22.83 13.99
CA GLY A 46 29.41 24.08 14.77
C GLY A 46 28.35 25.10 14.36
N GLY A 47 27.33 25.26 15.20
CA GLY A 47 26.46 26.44 15.17
C GLY A 47 25.08 26.17 15.74
N GLU A 48 24.80 26.78 16.90
CA GLU A 48 23.50 27.12 17.49
C GLU A 48 22.30 26.20 17.26
N ALA A 49 21.76 25.64 18.35
CA ALA A 49 20.51 24.90 18.36
C ALA A 49 19.35 25.81 17.90
N VAL A 50 19.03 25.74 16.61
CA VAL A 50 17.78 26.26 16.04
C VAL A 50 16.66 25.35 16.52
N PRO A 51 15.54 25.86 17.05
CA PRO A 51 14.40 25.02 17.40
C PRO A 51 13.91 24.30 16.14
N GLU A 52 14.02 22.98 16.17
CA GLU A 52 13.56 22.11 15.09
C GLU A 52 12.06 22.35 14.91
N THR A 53 11.69 22.96 13.77
CA THR A 53 10.29 23.01 13.37
C THR A 53 9.85 21.57 13.14
N PRO A 54 8.76 21.08 13.76
CA PRO A 54 8.28 19.73 13.52
C PRO A 54 8.12 19.54 12.01
N THR A 55 8.87 18.60 11.45
CA THR A 55 8.65 18.20 10.06
C THR A 55 7.27 17.57 10.03
N ALA A 56 6.32 18.19 9.34
CA ALA A 56 4.99 17.63 9.17
C ALA A 56 5.14 16.22 8.57
N GLU A 57 4.53 15.22 9.21
CA GLU A 57 4.40 13.90 8.60
C GLU A 57 3.75 14.07 7.21
N PRO A 58 4.17 13.28 6.20
CA PRO A 58 3.57 13.38 4.88
C PRO A 58 2.07 13.18 4.99
N ALA A 59 1.28 14.19 4.61
CA ALA A 59 -0.16 14.09 4.56
C ALA A 59 -0.54 12.96 3.59
N GLY A 60 -1.37 12.02 4.03
CA GLY A 60 -1.90 10.97 3.15
C GLY A 60 -2.71 11.54 1.99
N ALA A 61 -3.04 10.70 1.00
CA ALA A 61 -3.73 11.12 -0.22
C ALA A 61 -5.14 11.65 0.07
N GLY A 62 -5.43 12.86 -0.42
CA GLY A 62 -6.74 13.51 -0.36
C GLY A 62 -7.47 13.52 -1.71
N VAL A 63 -8.62 14.20 -1.73
CA VAL A 63 -9.37 14.42 -2.98
C VAL A 63 -8.50 15.17 -3.98
N GLY A 64 -8.42 14.63 -5.18
CA GLY A 64 -7.58 15.15 -6.23
C GLY A 64 -6.14 14.68 -6.17
N ASP A 65 -5.73 13.78 -5.26
CA ASP A 65 -4.37 13.23 -5.21
C ASP A 65 -4.26 11.84 -5.88
N PRO A 66 -3.11 11.51 -6.48
CA PRO A 66 -2.85 10.16 -6.99
C PRO A 66 -2.73 9.17 -5.83
N ILE A 67 -3.38 8.00 -5.96
CA ILE A 67 -3.24 6.89 -5.01
C ILE A 67 -2.42 5.73 -5.58
N LEU A 68 -2.32 5.67 -6.91
CA LEU A 68 -1.48 4.70 -7.61
C LEU A 68 -0.93 5.34 -8.88
N GLU A 69 0.39 5.28 -9.03
CA GLU A 69 1.08 5.53 -10.29
C GLU A 69 2.01 4.34 -10.54
N SER A 70 1.57 3.42 -11.41
CA SER A 70 2.29 2.20 -11.74
C SER A 70 2.47 2.09 -13.26
N ALA A 71 3.22 1.09 -13.71
CA ALA A 71 3.37 0.82 -15.14
C ALA A 71 2.04 0.45 -15.84
N ASN A 72 1.05 -0.07 -15.09
CA ASN A 72 -0.18 -0.62 -15.65
C ASN A 72 -1.40 0.28 -15.47
N VAL A 73 -1.45 1.04 -14.38
CA VAL A 73 -2.58 1.92 -14.07
C VAL A 73 -2.12 3.22 -13.42
N SER A 74 -2.88 4.28 -13.68
CA SER A 74 -2.91 5.52 -12.89
C SER A 74 -4.27 5.64 -12.20
N ALA A 75 -4.28 5.96 -10.91
CA ALA A 75 -5.51 6.12 -10.15
C ALA A 75 -5.44 7.33 -9.22
N ARG A 76 -6.53 8.09 -9.14
CA ARG A 76 -6.68 9.33 -8.36
C ARG A 76 -7.97 9.31 -7.56
N ILE A 77 -7.96 9.88 -6.35
CA ILE A 77 -9.20 10.11 -5.60
C ILE A 77 -10.00 11.21 -6.30
N ASP A 78 -11.18 10.86 -6.82
CA ASP A 78 -12.12 11.84 -7.38
C ASP A 78 -13.02 12.43 -6.29
N ALA A 79 -13.46 11.59 -5.35
CA ALA A 79 -14.24 12.03 -4.20
C ALA A 79 -13.97 11.16 -2.97
N ALA A 80 -13.98 11.78 -1.78
CA ALA A 80 -13.90 11.08 -0.52
C ALA A 80 -14.72 11.84 0.55
N SER A 81 -15.53 11.12 1.32
CA SER A 81 -16.32 11.73 2.40
C SER A 81 -16.67 10.73 3.48
N VAL A 82 -16.84 11.24 4.70
CA VAL A 82 -17.47 10.52 5.80
C VAL A 82 -18.78 11.23 6.15
N VAL A 83 -19.90 10.51 6.07
CA VAL A 83 -21.21 11.03 6.45
C VAL A 83 -21.67 10.34 7.73
N THR A 84 -21.97 11.12 8.76
CA THR A 84 -22.51 10.61 10.02
C THR A 84 -24.03 10.44 9.91
N ALA A 85 -24.53 9.26 10.27
CA ALA A 85 -25.96 8.94 10.32
C ALA A 85 -26.26 8.02 11.53
N ASP A 86 -27.55 7.78 11.80
CA ASP A 86 -27.99 6.92 12.92
C ASP A 86 -27.43 5.49 12.82
N GLU A 87 -27.16 5.03 11.60
CA GLU A 87 -26.62 3.71 11.28
C GLU A 87 -25.11 3.59 11.53
N GLY A 88 -24.42 4.71 11.78
CA GLY A 88 -22.96 4.80 11.94
C GLY A 88 -22.32 5.83 11.01
N TRP A 89 -20.98 5.80 10.94
CA TRP A 89 -20.20 6.71 10.10
C TRP A 89 -19.94 6.03 8.75
N ARG A 90 -20.50 6.57 7.67
CA ARG A 90 -20.34 5.99 6.33
C ARG A 90 -19.21 6.69 5.58
N PHE A 91 -18.11 5.98 5.38
CA PHE A 91 -17.02 6.43 4.51
C PHE A 91 -17.30 6.01 3.07
N THR A 92 -17.25 6.96 2.13
CA THR A 92 -17.36 6.71 0.69
C THR A 92 -16.12 7.23 -0.02
N LEU A 93 -15.53 6.38 -0.86
CA LEU A 93 -14.39 6.70 -1.71
C LEU A 93 -14.74 6.42 -3.17
N THR A 94 -14.50 7.39 -4.03
CA THR A 94 -14.55 7.29 -5.49
C THR A 94 -13.16 7.53 -6.04
N VAL A 95 -12.68 6.59 -6.85
CA VAL A 95 -11.37 6.63 -7.47
C VAL A 95 -11.56 6.58 -8.98
N ASN A 96 -11.01 7.58 -9.68
CA ASN A 96 -10.88 7.57 -11.12
C ASN A 96 -9.64 6.78 -11.52
N VAL A 97 -9.81 5.80 -12.40
CA VAL A 97 -8.76 4.84 -12.77
C VAL A 97 -8.59 4.86 -14.28
N THR A 98 -7.35 5.03 -14.74
CA THR A 98 -6.97 4.90 -16.15
C THR A 98 -6.02 3.72 -16.33
N ASN A 99 -6.34 2.83 -17.26
CA ASN A 99 -5.42 1.79 -17.70
C ASN A 99 -4.37 2.40 -18.64
N THR A 100 -3.15 2.54 -18.14
CA THR A 100 -1.99 3.09 -18.86
C THR A 100 -1.04 2.02 -19.39
N GLY A 101 -1.34 0.74 -19.12
CA GLY A 101 -0.52 -0.39 -19.49
C GLY A 101 -0.76 -0.89 -20.91
N SER A 102 -0.18 -2.06 -21.21
CA SER A 102 -0.31 -2.75 -22.51
C SER A 102 -1.42 -3.79 -22.56
N ASP A 103 -1.97 -4.18 -21.40
CA ASP A 103 -2.94 -5.25 -21.24
C ASP A 103 -4.19 -4.73 -20.52
N PRO A 104 -5.36 -5.39 -20.67
CA PRO A 104 -6.51 -5.06 -19.84
C PRO A 104 -6.16 -5.15 -18.35
N ALA A 105 -6.69 -4.21 -17.56
CA ALA A 105 -6.39 -4.10 -16.15
C ALA A 105 -7.66 -3.75 -15.35
N ALA A 106 -7.70 -4.13 -14.08
CA ALA A 106 -8.75 -3.75 -13.16
C ALA A 106 -8.15 -3.22 -11.85
N VAL A 107 -8.82 -2.28 -11.22
CA VAL A 107 -8.48 -1.80 -9.88
C VAL A 107 -9.60 -2.17 -8.93
N ARG A 108 -9.24 -2.75 -7.78
CA ARG A 108 -10.15 -3.15 -6.72
C ARG A 108 -9.81 -2.41 -5.44
N LEU A 109 -10.79 -1.73 -4.86
CA LEU A 109 -10.73 -1.27 -3.49
C LEU A 109 -11.11 -2.45 -2.61
N ASP A 110 -10.25 -2.90 -1.71
CA ASP A 110 -10.43 -4.17 -0.97
C ASP A 110 -10.95 -3.97 0.46
N SER A 111 -10.33 -3.04 1.19
CA SER A 111 -10.58 -2.82 2.62
C SER A 111 -10.14 -1.43 3.03
N VAL A 112 -10.68 -0.95 4.15
CA VAL A 112 -10.24 0.27 4.82
C VAL A 112 -9.79 -0.07 6.23
N THR A 113 -8.69 0.53 6.67
CA THR A 113 -8.24 0.49 8.06
C THR A 113 -8.53 1.84 8.70
N THR A 114 -9.10 1.86 9.89
CA THR A 114 -9.35 3.08 10.67
C THR A 114 -8.10 3.55 11.39
N ARG A 115 -8.10 4.79 11.90
CA ARG A 115 -7.00 5.33 12.71
C ARG A 115 -6.79 4.60 14.03
N SER A 116 -7.81 3.91 14.55
CA SER A 116 -7.66 3.00 15.69
C SER A 116 -7.13 1.60 15.33
N GLY A 117 -6.95 1.32 14.04
CA GLY A 117 -6.41 0.06 13.54
C GLY A 117 -7.47 -0.99 13.18
N GLU A 118 -8.77 -0.66 13.23
CA GLU A 118 -9.82 -1.60 12.83
C GLU A 118 -9.89 -1.71 11.30
N THR A 119 -9.90 -2.94 10.78
CA THR A 119 -9.97 -3.20 9.33
C THR A 119 -11.34 -3.71 8.93
N ILE A 120 -11.95 -3.06 7.93
CA ILE A 120 -13.25 -3.44 7.36
C ILE A 120 -13.02 -3.93 5.93
N ALA A 121 -13.17 -5.23 5.72
CA ALA A 121 -12.88 -5.89 4.44
C ALA A 121 -14.15 -6.07 3.59
N GLU A 122 -14.35 -5.14 2.66
CA GLU A 122 -15.39 -5.23 1.65
C GLU A 122 -14.92 -4.57 0.37
N SER A 123 -15.11 -5.25 -0.77
CA SER A 123 -14.49 -4.82 -2.02
C SER A 123 -15.44 -4.26 -3.07
N ALA A 124 -14.93 -3.34 -3.91
CA ALA A 124 -15.52 -2.95 -5.19
C ALA A 124 -14.44 -2.87 -6.27
N SER A 125 -14.80 -3.06 -7.54
CA SER A 125 -13.86 -3.10 -8.66
C SER A 125 -14.36 -2.26 -9.83
N THR A 126 -13.43 -1.68 -10.60
CA THR A 126 -13.71 -1.09 -11.93
C THR A 126 -14.20 -2.14 -12.94
N GLY A 127 -13.99 -3.43 -12.67
CA GLY A 127 -14.01 -4.45 -13.73
C GLY A 127 -12.80 -4.29 -14.66
N GLN A 128 -12.75 -5.09 -15.72
CA GLN A 128 -11.66 -5.00 -16.70
C GLN A 128 -11.80 -3.74 -17.55
N LEU A 129 -10.80 -2.88 -17.47
CA LEU A 129 -10.62 -1.73 -18.32
C LEU A 129 -9.73 -2.13 -19.50
N PRO A 130 -10.20 -1.97 -20.75
CA PRO A 130 -9.33 -2.05 -21.91
C PRO A 130 -8.19 -1.02 -21.83
N VAL A 131 -7.16 -1.23 -22.64
CA VAL A 131 -6.00 -0.32 -22.72
C VAL A 131 -6.43 1.10 -23.07
N ASN A 132 -5.86 2.09 -22.38
CA ASN A 132 -6.17 3.53 -22.50
C ASN A 132 -7.62 3.91 -22.19
N GLN A 133 -8.37 3.06 -21.49
CA GLN A 133 -9.70 3.40 -20.99
C GLN A 133 -9.65 3.88 -19.54
N THR A 134 -10.62 4.70 -19.21
CA THR A 134 -10.81 5.30 -17.88
C THR A 134 -12.21 4.94 -17.38
N ASP A 135 -12.30 4.55 -16.11
CA ASP A 135 -13.58 4.37 -15.41
C ASP A 135 -13.40 4.63 -13.90
N ASP A 136 -14.51 4.77 -13.20
CA ASP A 136 -14.52 5.00 -11.76
C ASP A 136 -14.81 3.71 -10.98
N VAL A 137 -14.22 3.60 -9.80
CA VAL A 137 -14.65 2.65 -8.77
C VAL A 137 -15.09 3.41 -7.53
N THR A 138 -16.32 3.15 -7.09
CA THR A 138 -16.88 3.72 -5.86
C THR A 138 -17.16 2.63 -4.86
N LYS A 139 -16.76 2.85 -3.60
CA LYS A 139 -17.08 1.97 -2.49
C LYS A 139 -17.44 2.77 -1.24
N SER A 140 -18.45 2.28 -0.53
CA SER A 140 -18.78 2.73 0.81
C SER A 140 -18.50 1.63 1.85
N TRP A 141 -17.93 2.03 2.98
CA TRP A 141 -17.74 1.21 4.18
C TRP A 141 -18.46 1.85 5.37
N LEU A 142 -18.99 1.02 6.26
CA LEU A 142 -19.53 1.47 7.53
C LEU A 142 -18.43 1.40 8.58
N LEU A 143 -17.98 2.56 9.03
CA LEU A 143 -16.97 2.69 10.08
C LEU A 143 -17.62 2.64 11.47
N PRO A 144 -16.88 2.18 12.50
CA PRO A 144 -17.30 2.36 13.87
C PRO A 144 -17.58 3.84 14.18
N PRO A 145 -18.57 4.15 15.04
CA PRO A 145 -18.89 5.53 15.38
C PRO A 145 -17.67 6.29 15.95
N GLY A 146 -17.38 7.46 15.40
CA GLY A 146 -16.25 8.29 15.82
C GLY A 146 -14.92 7.97 15.12
N GLU A 147 -14.86 6.88 14.33
CA GLU A 147 -13.65 6.49 13.62
C GLU A 147 -13.46 7.25 12.30
N ARG A 148 -12.19 7.40 11.92
CA ARG A 148 -11.80 7.95 10.62
C ARG A 148 -11.02 6.91 9.81
N PRO A 149 -11.14 6.92 8.48
CA PRO A 149 -10.30 6.09 7.65
C PRO A 149 -8.84 6.56 7.74
N ASP A 150 -7.92 5.61 7.68
CA ASP A 150 -6.48 5.83 7.74
C ASP A 150 -5.79 5.30 6.49
N THR A 151 -6.03 4.02 6.15
CA THR A 151 -5.49 3.42 4.92
C THR A 151 -6.57 2.71 4.13
N VAL A 152 -6.37 2.63 2.81
CA VAL A 152 -7.15 1.78 1.92
C VAL A 152 -6.24 0.75 1.25
N SER A 153 -6.67 -0.50 1.24
CA SER A 153 -6.04 -1.56 0.46
C SER A 153 -6.58 -1.52 -0.96
N VAL A 154 -5.67 -1.45 -1.94
CA VAL A 154 -5.99 -1.40 -3.36
C VAL A 154 -5.26 -2.52 -4.09
N THR A 155 -5.98 -3.34 -4.84
CA THR A 155 -5.39 -4.39 -5.68
C THR A 155 -5.49 -4.01 -7.15
N VAL A 156 -4.38 -4.09 -7.86
CA VAL A 156 -4.31 -4.01 -9.32
C VAL A 156 -4.25 -5.42 -9.89
N LEU A 157 -5.15 -5.72 -10.81
CA LEU A 157 -5.22 -6.96 -11.57
C LEU A 157 -4.87 -6.68 -13.02
N VAL A 158 -3.90 -7.38 -13.59
CA VAL A 158 -3.53 -7.28 -15.01
C VAL A 158 -3.85 -8.61 -15.69
N TYR A 159 -4.41 -8.54 -16.89
CA TYR A 159 -4.92 -9.70 -17.64
C TYR A 159 -4.14 -9.86 -18.96
N PRO A 160 -2.91 -10.40 -18.94
CA PRO A 160 -2.14 -10.65 -20.15
C PRO A 160 -2.85 -11.66 -21.07
N ASP A 161 -2.77 -11.44 -22.38
CA ASP A 161 -3.30 -12.39 -23.35
C ASP A 161 -2.57 -13.74 -23.28
N GLY A 162 -3.33 -14.84 -23.20
CA GLY A 162 -2.80 -16.19 -23.04
C GLY A 162 -2.02 -16.45 -21.73
N GLY A 163 -2.01 -15.49 -20.80
CA GLY A 163 -1.27 -15.54 -19.54
C GLY A 163 -2.13 -15.79 -18.30
N SER A 164 -1.47 -15.93 -17.15
CA SER A 164 -2.15 -15.91 -15.85
C SER A 164 -2.38 -14.47 -15.39
N VAL A 165 -3.49 -14.23 -14.70
CA VAL A 165 -3.80 -12.92 -14.10
C VAL A 165 -2.71 -12.56 -13.09
N GLN A 166 -2.13 -11.38 -13.24
CA GLN A 166 -1.15 -10.84 -12.31
C GLN A 166 -1.85 -9.95 -11.29
N SER A 167 -1.52 -10.09 -10.01
CA SER A 167 -2.16 -9.35 -8.91
C SER A 167 -1.09 -8.66 -8.07
N THR A 168 -1.22 -7.35 -7.88
CA THR A 168 -0.36 -6.58 -6.97
C THR A 168 -1.23 -5.76 -6.03
N GLN A 169 -0.99 -5.89 -4.72
CA GLN A 169 -1.72 -5.16 -3.69
C GLN A 169 -0.87 -4.01 -3.15
N TYR A 170 -1.52 -2.90 -2.87
CA TYR A 170 -0.95 -1.68 -2.33
C TYR A 170 -1.76 -1.25 -1.10
N THR A 171 -1.07 -0.68 -0.12
CA THR A 171 -1.68 0.01 1.00
C THR A 171 -1.44 1.50 0.82
N VAL A 172 -2.50 2.28 0.74
CA VAL A 172 -2.45 3.72 0.50
C VAL A 172 -2.90 4.46 1.74
N ALA A 173 -2.05 5.35 2.26
CA ALA A 173 -2.41 6.27 3.33
C ALA A 173 -3.37 7.34 2.81
N LEU A 174 -4.46 7.57 3.55
CA LEU A 174 -5.47 8.58 3.27
C LEU A 174 -5.20 9.83 4.11
N GLY A 175 -5.44 10.99 3.52
CA GLY A 175 -5.37 12.26 4.20
C GLY A 175 -6.56 12.48 5.14
N ASP A 176 -6.73 13.73 5.59
CA ASP A 176 -7.92 14.10 6.35
C ASP A 176 -9.16 14.13 5.45
N ILE A 177 -9.97 13.08 5.54
CA ILE A 177 -11.24 12.99 4.81
C ILE A 177 -12.30 13.86 5.50
N PRO A 178 -13.03 14.73 4.77
CA PRO A 178 -14.04 15.60 5.36
C PRO A 178 -15.19 14.79 5.96
N VAL A 179 -15.64 15.23 7.14
CA VAL A 179 -16.79 14.65 7.86
C VAL A 179 -17.96 15.63 7.78
N SER A 180 -19.13 15.15 7.40
CA SER A 180 -20.38 15.90 7.41
C SER A 180 -21.49 15.14 8.11
N ASN A 181 -22.46 15.87 8.64
CA ASN A 181 -23.68 15.27 9.16
C ASN A 181 -24.76 15.23 8.08
N ARG A 182 -25.58 14.17 8.10
CA ARG A 182 -26.74 14.06 7.22
C ARG A 182 -27.89 14.96 7.66
#